data_AF-E4PML3-F1
#
_entry.id   AF-E4PML3-F1
#
_cell.length_a   1.000
_cell.length_b   1.000
_cell.length_c   1.000
_cell.angle_alpha   90.00
_cell.angle_beta   90.00
_cell.angle_gamma   90.00
#
_symmetry.space_group_name_H-M   'P 1'
#
loop_
_entity.id
_entity.type
_entity.pdbx_description
1 polymer ?
#
loop_
_entity_poly.entity_id
_entity_poly.type
_entity_poly.pdbx_seq_one_letter_code
_entity_poly.pdbx_strand_id
1 'polypeptide(L)'
;MSDMMNNNFVAITPEPVPEGLAGSWTGNMGPYLVTMKWQSDGHGLFCYSYGTADVLQKLKFSGGKIQIQDGTKLILKEQNPESITVYAPYAAGKDTVLLTDPDYKNASGFCAKAVNT
;
A
#
# COMPACT_ATOMS: atom_id res chain seq x y z
N MET A 1 -11.47 -4.75 -13.88
CA MET A 1 -11.99 -6.06 -13.43
C MET A 1 -11.15 -7.26 -13.88
N SER A 2 -10.28 -7.15 -14.88
CA SER A 2 -9.43 -8.28 -15.33
C SER A 2 -8.35 -8.71 -14.34
N ASP A 3 -7.72 -7.78 -13.61
CA ASP A 3 -6.60 -8.10 -12.72
C ASP A 3 -7.02 -8.93 -11.49
N MET A 4 -8.15 -8.57 -10.84
CA MET A 4 -8.67 -9.33 -9.70
C MET A 4 -9.08 -10.76 -10.09
N MET A 5 -9.57 -10.95 -11.31
CA MET A 5 -9.96 -12.26 -11.84
C MET A 5 -8.75 -13.11 -12.28
N ASN A 6 -7.59 -12.48 -12.50
CA ASN A 6 -6.33 -13.12 -12.87
C ASN A 6 -5.26 -12.86 -11.79
N ASN A 7 -5.65 -12.97 -10.53
CA ASN A 7 -4.76 -12.72 -9.40
C ASN A 7 -3.63 -13.76 -9.35
N ASN A 8 -2.42 -13.36 -9.71
CA ASN A 8 -1.22 -14.19 -9.67
C ASN A 8 -0.27 -13.83 -8.52
N PHE A 9 -0.75 -13.12 -7.48
CA PHE A 9 0.07 -12.55 -6.42
C PHE A 9 1.07 -13.54 -5.79
N VAL A 10 0.66 -14.79 -5.58
CA VAL A 10 1.52 -15.84 -5.00
C VAL A 10 2.75 -16.11 -5.87
N ALA A 11 2.61 -16.07 -7.20
CA ALA A 11 3.68 -16.35 -8.17
C ALA A 11 4.58 -15.13 -8.45
N ILE A 12 4.22 -13.93 -7.98
CA ILE A 12 5.04 -12.73 -8.17
C ILE A 12 6.27 -12.80 -7.28
N THR A 13 7.46 -12.64 -7.86
CA THR A 13 8.70 -12.43 -7.12
C THR A 13 8.85 -10.94 -6.82
N PRO A 14 9.00 -10.54 -5.53
CA PRO A 14 9.23 -9.14 -5.18
C PRO A 14 10.63 -8.69 -5.61
N GLU A 15 10.72 -7.41 -5.95
CA GLU A 15 11.96 -6.69 -6.25
C GLU A 15 12.16 -5.62 -5.17
N PRO A 16 13.41 -5.26 -4.83
CA PRO A 16 13.67 -4.20 -3.87
C PRO A 16 12.88 -2.92 -4.18
N VAL A 17 12.35 -2.30 -3.13
CA VAL A 17 11.68 -1.00 -3.27
C VAL A 17 12.70 0.09 -3.65
N PRO A 18 12.28 1.17 -4.31
CA PRO A 18 13.12 2.36 -4.49
C PRO A 18 13.68 2.87 -3.17
N GLU A 19 14.90 3.43 -3.22
CA GLU A 19 15.56 4.00 -2.04
C GLU A 19 14.64 5.04 -1.37
N GLY A 20 14.50 4.96 -0.05
CA GLY A 20 13.63 5.84 0.74
C GLY A 20 12.16 5.42 0.82
N LEU A 21 11.72 4.34 0.14
CA LEU A 21 10.32 3.88 0.23
C LEU A 21 10.08 3.00 1.46
N ALA A 22 11.11 2.26 1.88
CA ALA A 22 11.05 1.43 3.07
C ALA A 22 10.70 2.29 4.30
N GLY A 23 9.65 1.91 5.02
CA GLY A 23 9.04 2.74 6.05
C GLY A 23 7.52 2.61 6.08
N SER A 24 6.87 3.52 6.81
CA SER A 24 5.43 3.50 7.04
C SER A 24 4.79 4.79 6.52
N TRP A 25 3.66 4.63 5.83
CA TRP A 25 2.98 5.69 5.10
C TRP A 25 1.48 5.63 5.37
N THR A 26 0.87 6.73 5.78
CA THR A 26 -0.57 6.77 6.09
C THR A 26 -1.25 7.89 5.32
N GLY A 27 -2.49 7.66 4.89
CA GLY A 27 -3.32 8.67 4.23
C GLY A 27 -4.73 8.17 3.95
N ASN A 28 -5.43 8.83 3.03
CA ASN A 28 -6.80 8.50 2.69
C ASN A 28 -6.94 8.11 1.21
N MET A 29 -7.46 6.93 0.95
CA MET A 29 -7.89 6.50 -0.39
C MET A 29 -9.41 6.56 -0.45
N GLY A 30 -9.97 7.66 -0.94
CA GLY A 30 -11.41 7.89 -0.79
C GLY A 30 -11.79 7.94 0.70
N PRO A 31 -12.83 7.21 1.15
CA PRO A 31 -13.25 7.24 2.55
C PRO A 31 -12.41 6.32 3.47
N TYR A 32 -11.52 5.50 2.90
CA TYR A 32 -10.70 4.56 3.66
C TYR A 32 -9.50 5.29 4.27
N LEU A 33 -9.26 5.09 5.57
CA LEU A 33 -7.99 5.44 6.21
C LEU A 33 -7.04 4.26 5.98
N VAL A 34 -5.91 4.53 5.33
CA VAL A 34 -4.99 3.49 4.87
C VAL A 34 -3.59 3.69 5.41
N THR A 35 -2.90 2.59 5.71
CA THR A 35 -1.51 2.56 6.12
C THR A 35 -0.76 1.50 5.32
N MET A 36 0.34 1.90 4.69
CA MET A 36 1.30 1.00 4.04
C MET A 36 2.58 0.91 4.86
N LYS A 37 3.12 -0.29 5.02
CA LYS A 37 4.46 -0.52 5.56
C LYS A 37 5.29 -1.30 4.56
N TRP A 38 6.47 -0.81 4.25
CA TRP A 38 7.39 -1.39 3.28
C TRP A 38 8.69 -1.85 3.93
N GLN A 39 9.15 -3.04 3.52
CA GLN A 39 10.49 -3.55 3.75
C GLN A 39 11.35 -3.28 2.52
N SER A 40 12.67 -3.22 2.71
CA SER A 40 13.62 -2.91 1.62
C SER A 40 13.64 -3.97 0.51
N ASP A 41 13.25 -5.21 0.82
CA ASP A 41 13.27 -6.36 -0.09
C ASP A 41 12.07 -6.42 -1.06
N GLY A 42 11.16 -5.45 -1.01
CA GLY A 42 9.96 -5.44 -1.85
C GLY A 42 8.71 -6.00 -1.20
N HIS A 43 8.78 -6.57 0.00
CA HIS A 43 7.60 -6.97 0.75
C HIS A 43 6.98 -5.79 1.49
N GLY A 44 5.67 -5.86 1.70
CA GLY A 44 4.98 -4.88 2.52
C GLY A 44 3.63 -5.36 3.04
N LEU A 45 3.00 -4.49 3.82
CA LEU A 45 1.65 -4.64 4.33
C LEU A 45 0.83 -3.42 3.92
N PHE A 46 -0.39 -3.65 3.49
CA PHE A 46 -1.40 -2.64 3.25
C PHE A 46 -2.56 -2.90 4.18
N CYS A 47 -2.82 -1.93 5.05
CA CYS A 47 -3.93 -1.97 5.96
C CYS A 47 -4.89 -0.84 5.64
N TYR A 48 -6.18 -1.09 5.72
CA TYR A 48 -7.18 -0.03 5.65
C TYR A 48 -8.36 -0.30 6.57
N SER A 49 -8.96 0.80 7.03
CA SER A 49 -10.16 0.80 7.85
C SER A 49 -11.23 1.72 7.26
N TYR A 50 -12.48 1.24 7.22
CA TYR A 50 -13.64 2.05 6.89
C TYR A 50 -14.93 1.47 7.47
N GLY A 51 -15.68 2.28 8.23
CA GLY A 51 -16.89 1.82 8.90
C GLY A 51 -16.59 0.67 9.86
N THR A 52 -17.15 -0.51 9.60
CA THR A 52 -16.92 -1.75 10.38
C THR A 52 -15.91 -2.69 9.73
N ALA A 53 -15.30 -2.31 8.60
CA ALA A 53 -14.35 -3.12 7.87
C ALA A 53 -12.91 -2.73 8.22
N ASP A 54 -12.15 -3.71 8.69
CA ASP A 54 -10.71 -3.64 8.93
C ASP A 54 -10.04 -4.74 8.11
N VAL A 55 -9.12 -4.35 7.22
CA VAL A 55 -8.51 -5.28 6.27
C VAL A 55 -7.00 -5.11 6.30
N LEU A 56 -6.28 -6.24 6.37
CA LEU A 56 -4.84 -6.32 6.23
C LEU A 56 -4.49 -7.20 5.03
N GLN A 57 -3.65 -6.69 4.14
CA GLN A 57 -3.22 -7.36 2.90
C GLN A 57 -1.71 -7.33 2.78
N LYS A 58 -1.14 -8.38 2.18
CA LYS A 58 0.27 -8.39 1.78
C LYS A 58 0.48 -7.58 0.51
N LEU A 59 1.64 -6.95 0.43
CA LEU A 59 2.12 -6.24 -0.75
C LEU A 59 3.38 -6.89 -1.30
N LYS A 60 3.58 -6.75 -2.61
CA LYS A 60 4.85 -6.98 -3.30
C LYS A 60 5.13 -5.82 -4.24
N PHE A 61 6.34 -5.29 -4.21
CA PHE A 61 6.83 -4.38 -5.26
C PHE A 61 7.45 -5.22 -6.37
N SER A 62 7.00 -5.06 -7.61
CA SER A 62 7.53 -5.82 -8.76
C SER A 62 7.16 -5.13 -10.06
N GLY A 63 8.14 -4.97 -10.95
CA GLY A 63 7.96 -4.35 -12.26
C GLY A 63 7.47 -2.90 -12.17
N GLY A 64 7.97 -2.15 -11.18
CA GLY A 64 7.60 -0.76 -10.91
C GLY A 64 6.16 -0.56 -10.41
N LYS A 65 5.51 -1.63 -9.94
CA LYS A 65 4.12 -1.61 -9.46
C LYS A 65 4.02 -2.21 -8.07
N ILE A 66 3.04 -1.71 -7.32
CA ILE A 66 2.61 -2.28 -6.05
C ILE A 66 1.53 -3.31 -6.35
N GLN A 67 1.82 -4.56 -6.06
CA GLN A 67 0.91 -5.69 -6.21
C GLN A 67 0.25 -5.95 -4.86
N ILE A 68 -1.08 -6.00 -4.83
CA ILE A 68 -1.86 -6.22 -3.61
C ILE A 68 -2.39 -7.66 -3.60
N GLN A 69 -2.45 -8.27 -2.42
CA GLN A 69 -2.87 -9.67 -2.22
C GLN A 69 -4.20 -10.04 -2.90
N ASP A 70 -5.15 -9.10 -3.04
CA ASP A 70 -6.44 -9.33 -3.71
C ASP A 70 -6.38 -9.26 -5.25
N GLY A 71 -5.18 -9.05 -5.82
CA GLY A 71 -4.95 -8.95 -7.25
C GLY A 71 -5.09 -7.53 -7.79
N THR A 72 -5.48 -6.55 -6.96
CA THR A 72 -5.42 -5.14 -7.34
C THR A 72 -3.98 -4.63 -7.37
N LYS A 73 -3.79 -3.51 -8.05
CA LYS A 73 -2.47 -2.91 -8.28
C LYS A 73 -2.51 -1.42 -8.02
N LEU A 74 -1.40 -0.87 -7.55
CA LEU A 74 -1.13 0.56 -7.51
C LEU A 74 0.17 0.88 -8.25
N ILE A 75 0.28 2.10 -8.72
CA ILE A 75 1.47 2.65 -9.36
C ILE A 75 2.07 3.69 -8.42
N LEU A 76 3.34 3.54 -8.04
CA LEU A 76 4.09 4.60 -7.36
C LEU A 76 4.42 5.68 -8.40
N LYS A 77 3.90 6.89 -8.20
CA LYS A 77 4.06 8.04 -9.11
C LYS A 77 5.20 8.93 -8.69
N GLU A 78 5.20 9.30 -7.41
CA GLU A 78 6.16 10.23 -6.82
C GLU A 78 6.53 9.75 -5.42
N GLN A 79 7.73 10.11 -4.99
CA GLN A 79 8.24 9.80 -3.67
C GLN A 79 9.23 10.89 -3.24
N ASN A 80 9.14 11.27 -1.98
CA ASN A 80 10.11 12.07 -1.26
C ASN A 80 10.15 11.63 0.21
N PRO A 81 11.02 12.19 1.08
CA PRO A 81 11.13 11.75 2.47
C PRO A 81 9.86 11.92 3.32
N GLU A 82 8.95 12.80 2.92
CA GLU A 82 7.73 13.15 3.68
C GLU A 82 6.47 12.51 3.10
N SER A 83 6.46 12.17 1.81
CA SER A 83 5.28 11.61 1.17
C SER A 83 5.55 10.71 -0.03
N ILE A 84 4.56 9.86 -0.32
CA ILE A 84 4.45 9.09 -1.57
C ILE A 84 3.11 9.38 -2.24
N THR A 85 3.12 9.40 -3.57
CA THR A 85 1.90 9.48 -4.38
C THR A 85 1.71 8.15 -5.09
N VAL A 86 0.55 7.52 -4.85
CA VAL A 86 0.16 6.27 -5.50
C VAL A 86 -1.11 6.45 -6.32
N TYR A 87 -1.19 5.75 -7.45
CA TYR A 87 -2.32 5.80 -8.36
C TYR A 87 -2.92 4.41 -8.57
N ALA A 88 -4.24 4.29 -8.44
CA ALA A 88 -4.97 3.08 -8.80
C ALA A 88 -5.31 3.11 -10.31
N PRO A 89 -4.79 2.20 -11.15
CA PRO A 89 -5.01 2.22 -12.60
C PRO A 89 -6.36 1.61 -13.01
N TYR A 90 -7.44 2.08 -12.39
CA TYR A 90 -8.80 1.63 -12.65
C TYR A 90 -9.70 2.83 -13.00
N ALA A 91 -10.88 2.58 -13.59
CA ALA A 91 -11.73 3.63 -14.17
C ALA A 91 -12.10 4.79 -13.20
N ALA A 92 -12.09 4.54 -11.88
CA ALA A 92 -12.33 5.55 -10.83
C ALA A 92 -11.07 5.92 -10.03
N GLY A 93 -9.89 5.57 -10.54
CA GLY A 93 -8.62 5.78 -9.88
C GLY A 93 -8.24 7.23 -9.75
N LYS A 94 -7.71 7.60 -8.59
CA LYS A 94 -7.16 8.92 -8.31
C LYS A 94 -5.79 8.79 -7.69
N ASP A 95 -4.99 9.82 -7.89
CA ASP A 95 -3.75 9.98 -7.15
C ASP A 95 -4.09 10.13 -5.67
N THR A 96 -3.36 9.39 -4.84
CA THR A 96 -3.46 9.44 -3.40
C THR A 96 -2.10 9.74 -2.82
N VAL A 97 -2.03 10.77 -2.00
CA VAL A 97 -0.83 11.10 -1.23
C VAL A 97 -0.92 10.38 0.11
N LEU A 98 0.14 9.63 0.46
CA LEU A 98 0.35 9.06 1.78
C LEU A 98 1.55 9.75 2.40
N LEU A 99 1.42 10.18 3.65
CA LEU A 99 2.46 10.87 4.40
C LEU A 99 3.27 9.86 5.21
N THR A 100 4.55 10.14 5.40
CA THR A 100 5.40 9.36 6.30
C THR A 100 4.78 9.34 7.71
N ASP A 101 4.70 8.16 8.31
CA ASP A 101 4.04 7.94 9.60
C ASP A 101 4.78 6.84 10.40
N PRO A 102 6.05 7.08 10.81
CA PRO A 102 6.88 6.07 11.45
C PRO A 102 6.36 5.63 12.83
N ASP A 103 5.58 6.49 13.49
CA ASP A 103 4.99 6.24 14.80
C ASP A 103 3.51 5.80 14.71
N TYR A 104 2.97 5.62 13.50
CA TYR A 104 1.58 5.27 13.24
C TYR A 104 0.55 6.21 13.90
N LYS A 105 0.90 7.49 14.05
CA LYS A 105 0.05 8.48 14.73
C LYS A 105 -1.20 8.82 13.92
N ASN A 106 -1.13 8.65 12.60
CA ASN A 106 -2.27 8.88 11.71
C ASN A 106 -3.02 7.59 11.38
N ALA A 107 -2.42 6.42 11.63
CA ALA A 107 -3.02 5.13 11.31
C ALA A 107 -4.28 4.87 12.15
N SER A 108 -5.20 4.05 11.63
CA SER A 108 -6.31 3.58 12.45
C SER A 108 -5.78 2.74 13.63
N GLY A 109 -6.53 2.70 14.73
CA GLY A 109 -6.13 1.90 15.90
C GLY A 109 -5.96 0.41 15.59
N PHE A 110 -6.67 -0.12 14.59
CA PHE A 110 -6.45 -1.45 14.04
C PHE A 110 -5.14 -1.51 13.25
N CYS A 111 -4.96 -0.62 12.27
CA CYS A 111 -3.81 -0.66 11.37
C CYS A 111 -2.49 -0.44 12.11
N ALA A 112 -2.41 0.49 13.07
CA ALA A 112 -1.23 0.73 13.88
C ALA A 112 -0.72 -0.55 14.58
N LYS A 113 -1.62 -1.44 14.97
CA LYS A 113 -1.28 -2.74 15.58
C LYS A 113 -0.95 -3.79 14.51
N ALA A 114 -1.77 -3.85 13.47
CA ALA A 114 -1.70 -4.88 12.44
C ALA A 114 -0.39 -4.83 11.64
N VAL A 115 0.09 -3.62 11.28
CA VAL A 115 1.32 -3.47 10.49
C VAL A 115 2.60 -3.51 11.33
N ASN A 116 2.50 -3.51 12.65
CA ASN A 116 3.64 -3.57 13.57
C ASN A 116 3.95 -4.98 14.08
N THR A 117 3.40 -6.01 13.42
CA THR A 117 3.76 -7.42 13.63
C THR A 117 5.02 -7.79 12.87
#